data_AF-B3F2R8-F1
#
_entry.id   AF-B3F2R8-F1
#
_cell.length_a   1.000
_cell.length_b   1.000
_cell.length_c   1.000
_cell.angle_alpha   90.00
_cell.angle_beta   90.00
_cell.angle_gamma   90.00
#
_symmetry.space_group_name_H-M   'P 1'
#
loop_
_entity.id
_entity.type
_entity.pdbx_description
1 polymer ?
#
loop_
_entity_poly.entity_id
_entity_poly.type
_entity_poly.pdbx_seq_one_letter_code
_entity_poly.pdbx_strand_id
1 'polypeptide(L)'
;RRSTIGTCLTDTLDDMVSSGTLCPELAIQVLVQFDKSMTSALEHQVKSKVTVKGHLHTYRFCDNVWTFILKDATFKNEEITETINKVKIVA
;
A
#
# COMPACT_ATOMS: atom_id res chain seq x y z
N ARG A 1 -3.77 -3.30 2.81
CA ARG A 1 -3.31 -2.85 4.16
C ARG A 1 -1.80 -2.98 4.42
N ARG A 2 -1.00 -3.65 3.58
CA ARG A 2 0.47 -3.79 3.77
C ARG A 2 1.31 -2.52 3.50
N SER A 3 0.69 -1.35 3.53
CA SER A 3 1.41 -0.08 3.52
C SER A 3 1.92 0.22 4.93
N THR A 4 2.90 1.12 5.08
CA THR A 4 3.42 1.51 6.40
C THR A 4 2.29 1.95 7.34
N ILE A 5 1.44 2.88 6.91
CA ILE A 5 0.29 3.35 7.69
C ILE A 5 -0.70 2.23 8.05
N GLY A 6 -0.98 1.31 7.13
CA GLY A 6 -1.88 0.19 7.40
C GLY A 6 -1.28 -0.83 8.36
N THR A 7 0.04 -1.07 8.26
CA THR A 7 0.76 -1.97 9.17
C THR A 7 0.81 -1.40 10.57
N CYS A 8 1.21 -0.13 10.73
CA CYS A 8 1.22 0.54 12.03
C CYS A 8 -0.16 0.54 12.69
N LEU A 9 -1.24 0.74 11.92
CA LEU A 9 -2.60 0.66 12.44
C LEU A 9 -2.94 -0.75 12.91
N THR A 10 -2.62 -1.79 12.11
CA THR A 10 -2.86 -3.18 12.49
C THR A 10 -2.08 -3.56 13.75
N ASP A 11 -0.79 -3.24 13.81
CA ASP A 11 0.04 -3.52 14.99
C ASP A 11 -0.54 -2.86 16.25
N THR A 12 -0.97 -1.59 16.15
CA THR A 12 -1.59 -0.87 17.28
C THR A 12 -2.90 -1.51 17.72
N LEU A 13 -3.74 -1.93 16.77
CA LEU A 13 -5.02 -2.60 17.10
C LEU A 13 -4.77 -3.96 17.74
N ASP A 14 -3.77 -4.71 17.28
CA ASP A 14 -3.39 -6.00 17.84
C ASP A 14 -2.88 -5.86 19.29
N ASP A 15 -2.09 -4.82 19.59
CA ASP A 15 -1.67 -4.50 20.96
C ASP A 15 -2.87 -4.16 21.86
N MET A 16 -3.81 -3.34 21.38
CA MET A 16 -5.02 -2.97 22.14
C MET A 16 -5.96 -4.14 22.39
N VAL A 17 -6.04 -5.07 21.44
CA VAL A 17 -6.80 -6.32 21.61
C VAL A 17 -6.11 -7.22 22.62
N SER A 18 -4.79 -7.37 22.51
CA SER A 18 -3.98 -8.20 23.42
C SER A 18 -4.00 -7.70 24.86
N SER A 19 -4.08 -6.38 25.07
CA SER A 19 -4.22 -5.78 26.40
C SER A 19 -5.65 -5.81 26.96
N GLY A 20 -6.62 -6.30 26.19
CA GLY A 20 -8.04 -6.30 26.57
C GLY A 20 -8.72 -4.92 26.51
N THR A 21 -8.06 -3.90 25.96
CA THR A 21 -8.61 -2.55 25.81
C THR A 21 -9.70 -2.50 24.73
N LEU A 22 -9.57 -3.34 23.71
CA LEU A 22 -10.47 -3.37 22.55
C LEU A 22 -10.91 -4.80 22.26
N CYS A 23 -12.17 -5.02 21.90
CA CYS A 23 -12.62 -6.34 21.44
C CYS A 23 -12.16 -6.60 20.00
N PRO A 24 -11.85 -7.85 19.63
CA PRO A 24 -11.44 -8.21 18.27
C PRO A 24 -12.43 -7.75 17.20
N GLU A 25 -13.73 -7.83 17.46
CA GLU A 25 -14.77 -7.41 16.52
C GLU A 25 -14.69 -5.93 16.19
N LEU A 26 -14.40 -5.09 17.20
CA LEU A 26 -14.25 -3.65 16.99
C LEU A 26 -12.97 -3.33 16.21
N ALA A 27 -11.87 -4.06 16.43
CA ALA A 27 -10.64 -3.87 15.65
C ALA A 27 -10.91 -4.13 14.15
N ILE A 28 -11.66 -5.18 13.84
CA ILE A 28 -12.06 -5.49 12.47
C ILE A 28 -12.90 -4.35 11.87
N GLN A 29 -13.85 -3.78 12.62
CA GLN A 29 -14.64 -2.63 12.15
C GLN A 29 -13.78 -1.40 11.88
N VAL A 30 -12.78 -1.12 12.72
CA VAL A 30 -11.81 -0.03 12.49
C VAL A 30 -11.04 -0.27 11.19
N LEU A 31 -10.59 -1.49 10.94
CA LEU A 31 -9.86 -1.81 9.71
C LEU A 31 -10.75 -1.72 8.46
N VAL A 32 -12.02 -2.11 8.54
CA VAL A 32 -13.00 -1.91 7.45
C VAL A 32 -13.21 -0.43 7.17
N GLN A 33 -13.32 0.39 8.21
CA GLN A 33 -13.45 1.84 8.06
C GLN A 33 -12.19 2.46 7.48
N PHE A 34 -11.02 1.99 7.89
CA PHE A 34 -9.73 2.41 7.33
C PHE A 34 -9.65 2.18 5.83
N ASP A 35 -10.08 1.02 5.32
CA ASP A 35 -10.07 0.74 3.88
C ASP A 35 -10.94 1.73 3.09
N LYS A 36 -12.13 2.07 3.62
CA LYS A 36 -13.03 3.06 3.01
C LYS A 36 -12.39 4.45 3.00
N SER A 37 -11.85 4.88 4.14
CA SER A 37 -11.22 6.19 4.29
C SER A 37 -9.98 6.34 3.41
N MET A 38 -9.11 5.32 3.35
CA MET A 38 -7.91 5.34 2.52
C MET A 38 -8.25 5.40 1.03
N THR A 39 -9.22 4.58 0.58
CA THR A 39 -9.67 4.60 -0.81
C THR A 39 -10.22 5.97 -1.20
N SER A 40 -11.10 6.54 -0.36
CA SER A 40 -11.66 7.86 -0.58
C SER A 40 -10.59 8.96 -0.62
N ALA A 41 -9.62 8.93 0.29
CA ALA A 41 -8.54 9.92 0.34
C ALA A 41 -7.65 9.86 -0.92
N LEU A 42 -7.26 8.65 -1.36
CA LEU A 42 -6.46 8.46 -2.57
C LEU A 42 -7.18 8.96 -3.83
N GLU A 43 -8.48 8.70 -3.95
CA GLU A 43 -9.27 9.11 -5.12
C GLU A 43 -9.50 10.64 -5.16
N HIS A 44 -9.85 11.23 -4.02
CA HIS A 44 -10.34 12.60 -3.98
C HIS A 44 -9.24 13.62 -3.70
N GLN A 45 -8.21 13.26 -2.92
CA GLN A 45 -7.22 14.22 -2.42
C GLN A 45 -5.88 14.13 -3.16
N VAL A 46 -5.49 12.95 -3.66
CA VAL A 46 -4.21 12.78 -4.38
C VAL A 46 -4.40 13.04 -5.87
N LYS A 47 -3.74 14.08 -6.40
CA LYS A 47 -3.80 14.47 -7.82
C LYS A 47 -2.47 14.32 -8.56
N SER A 48 -1.39 14.13 -7.82
CA SER A 48 -0.04 13.99 -8.37
C SER A 48 0.08 12.76 -9.26
N LYS A 49 0.82 12.91 -10.36
CA LYS A 49 1.11 11.81 -11.31
C LYS A 49 2.57 11.43 -11.23
N VAL A 50 2.84 10.13 -11.34
CA VAL A 50 4.19 9.57 -11.38
C VAL A 50 4.33 8.72 -12.64
N THR A 51 5.46 8.85 -13.32
CA THR A 51 5.88 7.96 -14.40
C THR A 51 6.90 6.97 -13.85
N VAL A 52 6.76 5.70 -14.21
CA VAL A 52 7.70 4.64 -13.82
C VAL A 52 8.31 4.03 -15.10
N LYS A 53 9.64 3.93 -15.16
CA LYS A 53 10.37 3.24 -16.22
C LYS A 53 11.38 2.28 -15.60
N GLY A 54 11.51 1.08 -16.11
CA GLY A 54 12.49 0.11 -15.61
C GLY A 54 12.45 -1.18 -16.42
N HIS A 55 13.32 -2.12 -16.08
CA HIS A 55 13.40 -3.42 -16.74
C HIS A 55 12.50 -4.43 -16.02
N LEU A 56 11.54 -5.02 -16.74
CA LEU A 56 10.71 -6.08 -16.19
C LEU A 56 11.55 -7.33 -15.90
N HIS A 57 11.57 -7.76 -14.65
CA HIS A 57 12.26 -8.98 -14.24
C HIS A 57 11.33 -10.20 -14.28
N THR A 58 10.14 -10.08 -13.70
CA THR A 58 9.09 -11.12 -13.75
C THR A 58 7.72 -10.50 -13.51
N TYR A 59 6.68 -11.16 -14.00
CA TYR A 59 5.29 -10.81 -13.73
C TYR A 59 4.47 -12.04 -13.32
N ARG A 60 3.32 -11.81 -12.71
CA ARG A 60 2.32 -12.84 -12.39
C ARG A 60 0.94 -12.21 -12.42
N PHE A 61 -0.03 -12.94 -12.95
CA PHE A 61 -1.44 -12.62 -12.81
C PHE A 61 -2.16 -13.82 -12.21
N CYS A 62 -2.85 -13.62 -11.08
CA CYS A 62 -3.64 -14.64 -10.40
C CYS A 62 -4.72 -13.93 -9.58
N ASP A 63 -5.93 -14.50 -9.53
CA ASP A 63 -7.06 -13.96 -8.76
C ASP A 63 -7.36 -12.48 -9.05
N ASN A 64 -7.26 -12.08 -10.33
CA ASN A 64 -7.40 -10.70 -10.79
C ASN A 64 -6.39 -9.71 -10.21
N VAL A 65 -5.28 -10.18 -9.64
CA VAL A 65 -4.20 -9.36 -9.12
C VAL A 65 -2.94 -9.54 -9.96
N TRP A 66 -2.42 -8.44 -10.48
CA TRP A 66 -1.11 -8.36 -11.10
C TRP A 66 -0.02 -8.14 -10.06
N THR A 67 1.11 -8.82 -10.26
CA THR A 67 2.34 -8.54 -9.53
C THR A 67 3.50 -8.44 -10.51
N PHE A 68 4.19 -7.30 -10.49
CA PHE A 68 5.39 -7.06 -11.29
C PHE A 68 6.60 -6.92 -10.36
N ILE A 69 7.75 -7.42 -10.81
CA ILE A 69 9.04 -7.09 -10.22
C ILE A 69 9.85 -6.38 -11.31
N LEU A 70 10.22 -5.13 -11.06
CA LEU A 70 11.08 -4.34 -11.95
C LEU A 70 12.48 -4.24 -11.36
N LYS A 71 13.49 -4.19 -12.22
CA LYS A 71 14.88 -3.81 -11.90
C LYS A 71 15.19 -2.44 -12.48
N ASP A 72 16.05 -1.70 -11.78
CA ASP A 72 16.53 -0.37 -12.18
C ASP A 72 15.37 0.56 -12.56
N ALA A 73 14.38 0.62 -11.66
CA ALA A 73 13.15 1.37 -11.87
C ALA A 73 13.33 2.84 -11.48
N THR A 74 13.21 3.73 -12.45
CA THR A 74 13.16 5.17 -12.27
C THR A 74 11.71 5.65 -12.10
N PHE A 75 11.44 6.27 -10.97
CA PHE A 75 10.20 6.96 -10.64
C PHE A 75 10.41 8.46 -10.86
N LYS A 76 9.50 9.11 -11.59
CA LYS A 76 9.59 10.53 -11.91
C LYS A 76 8.25 11.23 -11.79
N ASN A 77 8.22 12.36 -11.08
CA ASN A 77 7.14 13.35 -11.12
C ASN A 77 7.75 14.76 -11.35
N GLU A 78 6.98 15.82 -11.07
CA GLU A 78 7.43 17.21 -11.27
C GLU A 78 8.54 17.63 -10.30
N GLU A 79 8.63 16.99 -9.13
CA GLU A 79 9.53 17.39 -8.03
C GLU A 79 10.72 16.44 -7.87
N ILE A 80 10.55 15.17 -8.22
CA ILE A 80 11.42 14.06 -7.84
C ILE A 80 11.74 13.20 -9.05
N THR A 81 13.01 12.79 -9.16
CA THR A 81 13.46 11.70 -10.03
C THR A 81 14.37 10.78 -9.23
N GLU A 82 13.89 9.57 -8.95
CA GLU A 82 14.62 8.58 -8.16
C GLU A 82 14.72 7.26 -8.91
N THR A 83 15.88 6.60 -8.82
CA THR A 83 16.11 5.28 -9.41
C THR A 83 16.36 4.26 -8.31
N ILE A 84 15.62 3.15 -8.38
CA ILE A 84 15.62 2.09 -7.37
C ILE A 84 15.99 0.77 -8.04
N ASN A 85 16.97 0.06 -7.46
CA ASN A 85 17.51 -1.18 -8.04
C ASN A 85 16.46 -2.28 -8.26
N LYS A 86 15.46 -2.37 -7.37
CA LYS A 86 14.40 -3.38 -7.46
C LYS A 86 13.13 -2.89 -6.79
N VAL A 87 11.99 -3.02 -7.46
CA VAL A 87 10.66 -2.67 -6.92
C VAL A 87 9.63 -3.75 -7.24
N LYS A 88 8.69 -3.96 -6.31
CA LYS A 88 7.53 -4.82 -6.49
C LYS A 88 6.27 -3.95 -6.61
N ILE A 89 5.50 -4.14 -7.67
CA ILE A 89 4.22 -3.46 -7.89
C ILE A 89 3.11 -4.52 -7.80
N VAL A 90 2.06 -4.23 -7.03
CA VAL A 90 0.86 -5.07 -6.90
C VAL A 90 -0.34 -4.22 -7.29
N ALA A 91 -1.15 -4.72 -8.23
CA ALA A 91 -2.30 -4.00 -8.80
C ALA A 91 -3.48 -4.94 -8.99
#